data_AF-A0A936C1V3-F1
#
_entry.id   AF-A0A936C1V3-F1
#
_cell.length_a   1.000
_cell.length_b   1.000
_cell.length_c   1.000
_cell.angle_alpha   90.00
_cell.angle_beta   90.00
_cell.angle_gamma   90.00
#
_symmetry.space_group_name_H-M   'P 1'
#
loop_
_entity.id
_entity.type
_entity.pdbx_description
1 polymer ?
#
loop_
_entity_poly.entity_id
_entity_poly.type
_entity_poly.pdbx_seq_one_letter_code
_entity_poly.pdbx_strand_id
1 'polypeptide(L)'
;MMREWIVVPAMIMALGGCGKSEEPAKPAETAPSQVAAAPKYDIPSDAGEMKPGVISGDWNVGAEVAKVLVEGDALVCVNEKGLRSKCAIEEDKVLVAADWRVHAFLLGGGKVLKWSDGSAWGR
;
A
#
# COMPACT_ATOMS: atom_id res chain seq x y z
N MET A 1 -13.92 -52.10 -14.42
CA MET A 1 -13.24 -53.31 -13.93
C MET A 1 -11.76 -53.02 -13.81
N MET A 2 -11.16 -53.47 -12.71
CA MET A 2 -9.81 -53.20 -12.23
C MET A 2 -8.69 -53.32 -13.27
N ARG A 3 -7.57 -52.62 -13.03
CA ARG A 3 -6.31 -53.24 -12.58
C ARG A 3 -5.22 -52.20 -12.35
N GLU A 4 -4.66 -52.21 -11.13
CA GLU A 4 -3.30 -51.79 -10.78
C GLU A 4 -2.28 -52.43 -11.77
N TRP A 5 -1.05 -51.95 -11.89
CA TRP A 5 0.08 -52.46 -11.10
C TRP A 5 1.31 -51.56 -11.33
N ILE A 6 2.06 -51.42 -10.24
CA ILE A 6 3.31 -50.68 -10.01
C ILE A 6 4.48 -51.29 -10.79
N VAL A 7 5.38 -50.47 -11.36
CA VAL A 7 6.85 -50.66 -11.38
C VAL A 7 7.57 -49.30 -11.57
N VAL A 8 8.47 -48.97 -10.66
CA VAL A 8 9.60 -48.01 -10.75
C VAL A 8 10.84 -48.90 -10.41
N PRO A 9 12.07 -48.76 -10.97
CA PRO A 9 12.80 -47.49 -11.14
C PRO A 9 13.83 -47.33 -12.30
N ALA A 10 14.23 -46.06 -12.49
CA ALA A 10 15.55 -45.47 -12.81
C ALA A 10 16.58 -46.20 -13.71
N MET A 11 17.14 -45.50 -14.71
CA MET A 11 18.48 -44.84 -14.65
C MET A 11 18.99 -44.41 -16.06
N ILE A 12 19.01 -43.09 -16.28
CA ILE A 12 20.04 -42.22 -16.90
C ILE A 12 20.93 -42.79 -18.05
N MET A 13 20.79 -42.23 -19.26
CA MET A 13 21.83 -41.43 -19.98
C MET A 13 21.39 -41.09 -21.42
N ALA A 14 21.28 -39.79 -21.72
CA ALA A 14 21.31 -39.29 -23.09
C ALA A 14 21.93 -37.88 -23.13
N LEU A 15 23.02 -37.77 -23.89
CA LEU A 15 23.67 -36.55 -24.32
C LEU A 15 22.85 -35.90 -25.45
N GLY A 16 22.76 -34.58 -25.43
CA GLY A 16 22.48 -33.78 -26.63
C GLY A 16 21.13 -33.07 -26.63
N GLY A 17 21.14 -31.80 -27.03
CA GLY A 17 19.95 -31.10 -27.47
C GLY A 17 19.84 -29.69 -26.93
N CYS A 18 20.21 -28.72 -27.76
CA CYS A 18 19.81 -27.33 -27.59
C CYS A 18 18.28 -27.26 -27.70
N GLY A 19 17.59 -26.83 -26.65
CA GLY A 19 16.19 -26.43 -26.74
C GLY A 19 15.31 -26.86 -25.57
N LYS A 20 14.74 -25.83 -24.92
CA LYS A 20 13.36 -25.80 -24.40
C LYS A 20 13.11 -26.42 -23.00
N SER A 21 12.87 -25.50 -22.06
CA SER A 21 11.86 -25.54 -20.97
C SER A 21 11.95 -26.61 -19.87
N GLU A 22 12.10 -26.18 -18.60
CA GLU A 22 11.52 -26.91 -17.45
C GLU A 22 11.21 -25.97 -16.25
N GLU A 23 9.92 -25.69 -16.08
CA GLU A 23 9.22 -25.37 -14.81
C GLU A 23 8.81 -26.74 -14.18
N PRO A 24 8.24 -26.92 -12.95
CA PRO A 24 7.89 -25.98 -11.87
C PRO A 24 8.13 -26.52 -10.42
N ALA A 25 7.92 -25.67 -9.42
CA ALA A 25 7.41 -26.10 -8.10
C ALA A 25 6.17 -25.26 -7.78
N LYS A 26 5.01 -25.90 -7.73
CA LYS A 26 3.71 -25.33 -7.31
C LYS A 26 3.32 -26.03 -5.99
N PRO A 27 2.40 -25.52 -5.12
CA PRO A 27 1.47 -24.42 -5.38
C PRO A 27 1.11 -23.48 -4.19
N ALA A 28 0.83 -22.21 -4.49
CA ALA A 28 -0.26 -21.46 -3.87
C ALA A 28 -0.73 -20.43 -4.93
N GLU A 29 -1.80 -20.76 -5.64
CA GLU A 29 -3.11 -20.13 -5.44
C GLU A 29 -3.12 -18.60 -5.68
N THR A 30 -3.63 -18.26 -6.87
CA THR A 30 -4.73 -17.30 -7.08
C THR A 30 -4.44 -15.78 -7.00
N ALA A 31 -4.19 -15.22 -8.20
CA ALA A 31 -4.77 -13.97 -8.76
C ALA A 31 -4.33 -12.58 -8.21
N PRO A 32 -4.47 -11.49 -9.00
CA PRO A 32 -4.53 -11.36 -10.46
C PRO A 32 -3.45 -10.40 -11.02
N SER A 33 -3.43 -10.29 -12.34
CA SER A 33 -2.96 -9.11 -13.07
C SER A 33 -3.15 -7.82 -12.28
N GLN A 34 -2.06 -7.19 -11.87
CA GLN A 34 -2.04 -5.74 -11.78
C GLN A 34 -0.90 -5.28 -12.67
N VAL A 35 -1.32 -4.78 -13.83
CA VAL A 35 -0.54 -3.78 -14.56
C VAL A 35 -0.27 -2.71 -13.52
N ALA A 36 0.91 -2.74 -12.89
CA ALA A 36 1.33 -1.72 -11.97
C ALA A 36 1.45 -0.45 -12.80
N ALA A 37 0.35 0.31 -12.85
CA ALA A 37 0.43 1.73 -13.16
C ALA A 37 1.57 2.27 -12.29
N ALA A 38 2.51 2.99 -12.89
CA ALA A 38 3.57 3.65 -12.15
C ALA A 38 2.93 4.31 -10.91
N PRO A 39 3.48 4.09 -9.70
CA PRO A 39 2.83 4.59 -8.52
C PRO A 39 2.74 6.10 -8.68
N LYS A 40 1.52 6.64 -8.61
CA LYS A 40 1.24 8.06 -8.81
C LYS A 40 1.98 8.93 -7.77
N TYR A 41 2.43 8.29 -6.69
CA TYR A 41 3.14 8.85 -5.56
C TYR A 41 4.39 8.01 -5.26
N ASP A 42 5.48 8.65 -4.87
CA ASP A 42 6.65 7.95 -4.32
C ASP A 42 6.33 7.55 -2.87
N ILE A 43 5.70 6.39 -2.69
CA ILE A 43 5.26 5.92 -1.37
C ILE A 43 6.49 5.41 -0.61
N PRO A 44 6.86 6.03 0.53
CA PRO A 44 8.00 5.58 1.31
C PRO A 44 7.76 4.17 1.87
N SER A 45 8.81 3.36 1.97
CA SER A 45 8.70 1.96 2.45
C SER A 45 8.23 1.85 3.91
N ASP A 46 8.44 2.89 4.72
CA ASP A 46 7.94 3.00 6.10
C ASP A 46 6.48 3.54 6.17
N ALA A 47 5.82 3.76 5.04
CA ALA A 47 4.43 4.19 5.02
C ALA A 47 3.55 3.15 5.72
N GLY A 48 3.01 3.56 6.87
CA GLY A 48 2.00 2.84 7.60
C GLY A 48 0.67 2.84 6.86
N GLU A 49 -0.16 1.86 7.20
CA GLU A 49 -1.52 1.77 6.69
C GLU A 49 -2.34 2.98 7.16
N MET A 50 -2.97 3.66 6.20
CA MET A 50 -3.88 4.76 6.43
C MET A 50 -5.32 4.27 6.43
N LYS A 51 -5.98 4.46 7.56
CA LYS A 51 -7.42 4.26 7.71
C LYS A 51 -8.02 5.50 8.35
N PRO A 52 -9.27 5.89 8.00
CA PRO A 52 -9.89 7.09 8.54
C PRO A 52 -9.84 7.13 10.07
N GLY A 53 -10.12 5.99 10.74
CA GLY A 53 -10.03 5.90 12.21
C GLY A 53 -8.61 5.92 12.79
N VAL A 54 -7.58 5.61 12.00
CA VAL A 54 -6.18 5.69 12.44
C VAL A 54 -5.67 7.13 12.34
N ILE A 55 -6.00 7.82 11.24
CA ILE A 55 -5.51 9.18 10.98
C ILE A 55 -6.42 10.27 11.54
N SER A 56 -7.66 9.97 11.90
CA SER A 56 -8.56 10.94 12.53
C SER A 56 -8.05 11.38 13.91
N GLY A 57 -8.34 12.62 14.28
CA GLY A 57 -8.00 13.20 15.56
C GLY A 57 -7.17 14.47 15.42
N ASP A 58 -6.65 14.93 16.55
CA ASP A 58 -5.78 16.10 16.63
C ASP A 58 -4.35 15.75 16.24
N TRP A 59 -3.72 16.66 15.51
CA TRP A 59 -2.35 16.58 15.01
C TRP A 59 -1.63 17.88 15.33
N ASN A 60 -0.35 17.80 15.65
CA ASN A 60 0.47 18.96 15.96
C ASN A 60 1.29 19.35 14.74
N VAL A 61 1.20 20.61 14.34
CA VAL A 61 2.01 21.22 13.27
C VAL A 61 2.89 22.27 13.92
N GLY A 62 4.09 21.87 14.35
CA GLY A 62 4.92 22.71 15.20
C GLY A 62 4.26 22.96 16.56
N ALA A 63 3.90 24.21 16.84
CA ALA A 63 3.22 24.62 18.08
C ALA A 63 1.68 24.73 17.94
N GLU A 64 1.15 24.53 16.72
CA GLU A 64 -0.27 24.66 16.42
C GLU A 64 -0.94 23.29 16.25
N VAL A 65 -2.27 23.27 16.31
CA VAL A 65 -3.07 22.04 16.20
C VAL A 65 -3.84 22.02 14.89
N ALA A 66 -3.57 21.01 14.08
CA ALA A 66 -4.37 20.57 12.95
C ALA A 66 -5.29 19.41 13.38
N LYS A 67 -6.30 19.11 12.58
CA LYS A 67 -7.25 18.03 12.86
C LYS A 67 -7.58 17.26 11.60
N VAL A 68 -7.80 15.97 11.73
CA VAL A 68 -8.40 15.14 10.68
C VAL A 68 -9.75 14.66 11.20
N LEU A 69 -10.81 15.07 10.53
CA LEU A 69 -12.19 14.78 10.88
C LEU A 69 -12.76 13.76 9.89
N VAL A 70 -13.63 12.89 10.40
CA VAL A 70 -14.42 11.98 9.59
C VAL A 70 -15.85 12.53 9.59
N GLU A 71 -16.28 13.12 8.48
CA GLU A 71 -17.63 13.65 8.30
C GLU A 71 -18.44 12.67 7.42
N GLY A 72 -19.07 11.68 8.07
CA GLY A 72 -19.77 10.60 7.37
C GLY A 72 -18.78 9.69 6.63
N ASP A 73 -18.93 9.58 5.31
CA ASP A 73 -18.01 8.84 4.43
C ASP A 73 -16.86 9.71 3.89
N ALA A 74 -16.80 11.00 4.26
CA ALA A 74 -15.74 11.90 3.82
C ALA A 74 -14.70 12.14 4.92
N LEU A 75 -13.43 12.25 4.52
CA LEU A 75 -12.38 12.77 5.39
C LEU A 75 -12.23 14.27 5.14
N VAL A 76 -12.04 15.03 6.21
CA VAL A 76 -11.79 16.47 6.15
C VAL A 76 -10.57 16.79 7.00
N CYS A 77 -9.53 17.31 6.36
CA CYS A 77 -8.35 17.81 7.06
C CYS A 77 -8.54 19.29 7.37
N VAL A 78 -8.22 19.68 8.59
CA VAL A 78 -8.23 21.06 9.08
C VAL A 78 -6.80 21.40 9.45
N ASN A 79 -6.20 22.40 8.82
CA ASN A 79 -4.82 22.79 9.13
C ASN A 79 -4.75 23.69 10.37
N GLU A 80 -3.53 24.10 10.73
CA GLU A 80 -3.25 25.00 11.85
C GLU A 80 -3.98 26.35 11.76
N LYS A 81 -4.25 26.82 10.54
CA LYS A 81 -4.97 28.08 10.28
C LYS A 81 -6.49 27.93 10.32
N GLY A 82 -7.00 26.74 10.62
CA GLY A 82 -8.44 26.43 10.60
C GLY A 82 -9.04 26.30 9.20
N LEU A 83 -8.21 26.28 8.14
CA LEU A 83 -8.68 25.99 6.78
C LEU A 83 -9.03 24.52 6.68
N ARG A 84 -10.06 24.20 5.90
CA ARG A 84 -10.54 22.84 5.69
C ARG A 84 -10.25 22.40 4.26
N SER A 85 -9.86 21.14 4.09
CA SER A 85 -9.77 20.45 2.79
C SER A 85 -10.46 19.12 2.88
N LYS A 86 -11.18 18.75 1.82
CA LYS A 86 -11.60 17.38 1.62
C LYS A 86 -10.37 16.51 1.41
N CYS A 87 -10.35 15.40 2.10
CA CYS A 87 -9.28 14.44 2.08
C CYS A 87 -9.83 13.08 1.62
N ALA A 88 -9.01 12.32 0.91
CA ALA A 88 -9.31 10.96 0.48
C ALA A 88 -8.09 10.09 0.73
N ILE A 89 -8.31 8.83 1.13
CA ILE A 89 -7.23 7.86 1.24
C ILE A 89 -7.15 7.11 -0.09
N GLU A 90 -6.00 7.15 -0.74
CA GLU A 90 -5.66 6.34 -1.91
C GLU A 90 -4.71 5.21 -1.48
N GLU A 91 -4.94 4.01 -2.04
CA GLU A 91 -4.08 2.82 -1.87
C GLU A 91 -3.80 2.43 -0.40
N ASP A 92 -4.70 2.79 0.53
CA ASP A 92 -4.58 2.59 1.98
C ASP A 92 -3.26 3.10 2.59
N LYS A 93 -2.58 4.05 1.91
CA LYS A 93 -1.24 4.53 2.32
C LYS A 93 -1.03 6.02 2.07
N VAL A 94 -1.86 6.64 1.24
CA VAL A 94 -1.70 8.04 0.82
C VAL A 94 -2.94 8.83 1.19
N LEU A 95 -2.78 9.93 1.92
CA LEU A 95 -3.86 10.86 2.22
C LEU A 95 -3.78 12.03 1.25
N VAL A 96 -4.72 12.16 0.33
CA VAL A 96 -4.77 13.24 -0.64
C VAL A 96 -5.73 14.31 -0.15
N ALA A 97 -5.22 15.51 0.13
CA ALA A 97 -6.03 16.69 0.40
C ALA A 97 -6.33 17.41 -0.93
N ALA A 98 -7.54 17.18 -1.47
CA ALA A 98 -7.91 17.61 -2.82
C ALA A 98 -7.93 19.13 -2.99
N ASP A 99 -8.45 19.87 -2.00
CA ASP A 99 -8.55 21.34 -2.07
C ASP A 99 -7.16 22.01 -2.00
N TRP A 100 -6.25 21.44 -1.21
CA TRP A 100 -4.88 21.93 -1.06
C TRP A 100 -3.93 21.39 -2.13
N ARG A 101 -4.36 20.35 -2.88
CA ARG A 101 -3.55 19.64 -3.89
C ARG A 101 -2.25 19.08 -3.33
N VAL A 102 -2.27 18.66 -2.07
CA VAL A 102 -1.14 18.02 -1.40
C VAL A 102 -1.52 16.60 -1.02
N HIS A 103 -0.51 15.77 -0.84
CA HIS A 103 -0.69 14.41 -0.34
C HIS A 103 0.20 14.19 0.89
N ALA A 104 -0.19 13.27 1.76
CA ALA A 104 0.57 12.88 2.93
C ALA A 104 0.78 11.38 3.01
N PHE A 105 1.85 11.00 3.70
CA PHE A 105 2.16 9.63 4.08
C PHE A 105 2.17 9.51 5.59
N LEU A 106 1.68 8.39 6.10
CA LEU A 106 1.68 8.09 7.53
C LEU A 106 2.99 7.37 7.85
N LEU A 107 3.86 8.00 8.63
CA LEU A 107 5.21 7.55 8.95
C LEU A 107 5.41 7.40 10.46
N GLY A 108 6.55 6.83 10.83
CA GLY A 108 6.95 6.74 12.24
C GLY A 108 6.00 5.88 13.07
N GLY A 109 5.51 4.79 12.46
CA GLY A 109 4.57 3.86 13.09
C GLY A 109 3.18 4.47 13.36
N GLY A 110 2.71 5.40 12.53
CA GLY A 110 1.37 5.99 12.68
C GLY A 110 1.32 7.30 13.46
N LYS A 111 2.47 7.95 13.68
CA LYS A 111 2.60 9.13 14.53
C LYS A 111 2.91 10.41 13.77
N VAL A 112 3.33 10.31 12.51
CA VAL A 112 3.69 11.47 11.71
C VAL A 112 2.98 11.40 10.36
N LEU A 113 2.14 12.37 10.06
CA LEU A 113 1.66 12.62 8.71
C LEU A 113 2.63 13.57 8.01
N LYS A 114 3.43 13.04 7.08
CA LYS A 114 4.37 13.84 6.30
C LYS A 114 3.72 14.25 4.99
N TRP A 115 3.49 15.55 4.84
CA TRP A 115 2.85 16.15 3.67
C TRP A 115 3.87 16.49 2.58
N SER A 116 3.38 16.54 1.34
CA SER A 116 4.16 16.85 0.15
C SER A 116 4.59 18.32 0.06
N ASP A 117 3.91 19.24 0.76
CA ASP A 117 4.34 20.64 0.85
C ASP A 117 5.55 20.84 1.80
N GLY A 118 5.95 19.78 2.50
CA GLY A 118 7.05 19.80 3.46
C GLY A 118 6.58 19.81 4.91
N SER A 119 5.32 20.18 5.18
CA SER A 119 4.73 20.13 6.51
C SER A 119 4.71 18.71 7.09
N ALA A 120 4.89 18.62 8.40
CA ALA A 120 4.81 17.37 9.14
C ALA A 120 3.87 17.55 10.33
N TRP A 121 2.87 16.69 10.39
CA TRP A 121 1.84 16.69 11.41
C TRP A 121 2.15 15.53 12.37
N GLY A 122 2.46 15.83 13.62
CA GLY A 122 2.89 14.84 14.62
C GLY A 122 1.86 14.63 15.72
N ARG A 123 1.81 13.43 16.28
CA ARG A 123 1.04 13.12 17.49
C ARG A 123 1.80 12.20 18.44
#